data_AF-A0A1Y1Z5L9-F1
#
_entry.id   AF-A0A1Y1Z5L9-F1
#
_cell.length_a   1.000
_cell.length_b   1.000
_cell.length_c   1.000
_cell.angle_alpha   90.00
_cell.angle_beta   90.00
_cell.angle_gamma   90.00
#
_symmetry.space_group_name_H-M   'P 1'
#
loop_
_entity.id
_entity.type
_entity.pdbx_description
1 polymer ?
#
loop_
_entity_poly.entity_id
_entity_poly.type
_entity_poly.pdbx_seq_one_letter_code
_entity_poly.pdbx_strand_id
1 'polypeptide(L)'
;MDLYCNNPVDQFNNICQGSTLSQHFLSLSNDLSPVNFVTEMVEHLWHCRPTLFPSPTQLMFTVFCKNIITRMSVLPTTLFLALKYIHRIRQSSPNSQPSQGSEYQVFITSLILAHKFLEDDTYTNQSWSDISKIPVEQINKMERHFLKGIGYNLNVSQEEFIQWVEYLEGYLSYRSTLQMLTNQQPYVSNTMM
;
A
#
# COMPACT_ATOMS: atom_id res chain seq x y z
N MET A 1 -16.44 28.35 17.65
CA MET A 1 -16.98 27.81 16.38
C MET A 1 -15.79 27.48 15.53
N ASP A 2 -15.63 26.20 15.27
CA ASP A 2 -14.35 25.51 15.20
C ASP A 2 -13.65 25.67 13.85
N LEU A 3 -12.49 26.34 13.85
CA LEU A 3 -11.58 26.41 12.70
C LEU A 3 -10.66 25.18 12.57
N TYR A 4 -10.84 24.17 13.43
CA TYR A 4 -10.02 22.94 13.46
C TYR A 4 -10.72 21.69 12.92
N CYS A 5 -12.01 21.74 12.56
CA CYS A 5 -12.75 20.54 12.10
C CYS A 5 -12.56 20.18 10.61
N ASN A 6 -11.69 20.89 9.88
CA ASN A 6 -11.47 20.67 8.44
C ASN A 6 -10.02 20.33 8.11
N ASN A 7 -9.28 19.70 9.03
CA ASN A 7 -8.00 19.11 8.68
C ASN A 7 -8.25 17.85 7.81
N PRO A 8 -7.72 17.77 6.57
CA PRO A 8 -7.83 16.58 5.73
C PRO A 8 -7.37 15.30 6.44
N VAL A 9 -6.40 15.43 7.37
CA VAL A 9 -5.89 14.33 8.19
C VAL A 9 -6.98 13.74 9.09
N ASP A 10 -7.71 14.59 9.80
CA ASP A 10 -8.80 14.16 10.68
C ASP A 10 -9.94 13.53 9.88
N GLN A 11 -10.24 14.07 8.70
CA GLN A 11 -11.24 13.52 7.80
C GLN A 11 -10.85 12.12 7.31
N PHE A 12 -9.61 11.92 6.86
CA PHE A 12 -9.13 10.62 6.43
C PHE A 12 -9.05 9.62 7.59
N ASN A 13 -8.59 10.04 8.76
CA ASN A 13 -8.56 9.21 9.95
C ASN A 13 -9.97 8.76 10.36
N ASN A 14 -10.97 9.65 10.31
CA ASN A 14 -12.37 9.31 10.58
C ASN A 14 -12.93 8.30 9.56
N ILE A 15 -12.64 8.49 8.27
CA ILE A 15 -13.04 7.55 7.20
C ILE A 15 -12.40 6.18 7.44
N CYS A 16 -11.10 6.14 7.76
CA CYS A 16 -10.40 4.89 8.07
C CYS A 16 -11.00 4.23 9.32
N GLN A 17 -11.20 4.93 10.43
CA GLN A 17 -11.77 4.36 11.65
C GLN A 17 -13.17 3.75 11.44
N GLY A 18 -13.98 4.35 10.55
CA GLY A 18 -15.29 3.83 10.16
C GLY A 18 -15.25 2.70 9.11
N SER A 19 -14.13 2.49 8.43
CA SER A 19 -14.00 1.45 7.40
C SER A 19 -13.93 0.04 8.00
N THR A 20 -14.55 -0.91 7.29
CA THR A 20 -14.48 -2.34 7.62
C THR A 20 -13.05 -2.84 7.50
N LEU A 21 -12.27 -2.27 6.57
CA LEU A 21 -10.84 -2.55 6.41
C LEU A 21 -10.01 -2.24 7.64
N SER A 22 -10.22 -1.09 8.29
CA SER A 22 -9.42 -0.73 9.47
C SER A 22 -9.80 -1.59 10.67
N GLN A 23 -11.08 -1.93 10.82
CA GLN A 23 -11.52 -2.91 11.83
C GLN A 23 -10.94 -4.31 11.57
N HIS A 24 -10.84 -4.71 10.30
CA HIS A 24 -10.18 -5.93 9.88
C HIS A 24 -8.68 -5.93 10.22
N PHE A 25 -8.00 -4.80 10.02
CA PHE A 25 -6.58 -4.62 10.36
C PHE A 25 -6.29 -4.63 11.87
N LEU A 26 -7.25 -4.20 12.70
CA LEU A 26 -7.13 -4.24 14.16
C LEU A 26 -7.40 -5.63 14.75
N SER A 27 -8.13 -6.50 14.04
CA SER A 27 -8.63 -7.77 14.57
C SER A 27 -7.77 -9.01 14.25
N LEU A 28 -6.77 -8.90 13.38
CA LEU A 28 -6.05 -10.08 12.86
C LEU A 28 -4.56 -10.05 13.17
N SER A 29 -4.16 -10.97 14.06
CA SER A 29 -2.79 -11.10 14.54
C SER A 29 -1.93 -12.13 13.79
N ASN A 30 -2.39 -12.90 12.79
CA ASN A 30 -1.49 -13.87 12.15
C ASN A 30 -1.56 -14.10 10.62
N ASP A 31 -2.71 -14.24 9.93
CA ASP A 31 -2.69 -14.72 8.52
C ASP A 31 -3.16 -13.72 7.42
N LEU A 32 -3.90 -12.67 7.80
CA LEU A 32 -4.29 -11.56 6.90
C LEU A 32 -3.78 -10.21 7.47
N SER A 33 -2.49 -10.18 7.81
CA SER A 33 -1.89 -8.96 8.37
C SER A 33 -2.01 -7.78 7.37
N PRO A 34 -2.12 -6.52 7.85
CA PRO A 34 -2.11 -5.32 7.00
C PRO A 34 -0.95 -5.32 5.99
N VAL A 35 0.17 -5.92 6.36
CA VAL A 35 1.34 -6.10 5.51
C VAL A 35 1.06 -6.98 4.29
N ASN A 36 0.34 -8.10 4.47
CA ASN A 36 0.00 -9.00 3.36
C ASN A 36 -0.93 -8.29 2.37
N PHE A 37 -1.94 -7.59 2.88
CA PHE A 37 -2.83 -6.79 2.03
C PHE A 37 -2.07 -5.71 1.27
N VAL A 38 -1.23 -4.93 1.94
CA VAL A 38 -0.42 -3.87 1.30
C VAL A 38 0.51 -4.46 0.25
N THR A 39 1.20 -5.55 0.55
CA THR A 39 2.12 -6.20 -0.40
C THR A 39 1.37 -6.66 -1.65
N GLU A 40 0.23 -7.34 -1.48
CA GLU A 40 -0.60 -7.77 -2.61
C GLU A 40 -1.21 -6.59 -3.38
N MET A 41 -1.57 -5.51 -2.70
CA MET A 41 -2.01 -4.26 -3.34
C MET A 41 -0.95 -3.60 -4.17
N VAL A 42 0.28 -3.53 -3.68
CA VAL A 42 1.38 -2.99 -4.48
C VAL A 42 1.60 -3.88 -5.71
N GLU A 43 1.61 -5.20 -5.55
CA GLU A 43 1.77 -6.14 -6.67
C GLU A 43 0.64 -6.03 -7.70
N HIS A 44 -0.62 -5.96 -7.24
CA HIS A 44 -1.79 -5.80 -8.10
C HIS A 44 -1.78 -4.46 -8.84
N LEU A 45 -1.54 -3.35 -8.13
CA LEU A 45 -1.55 -2.01 -8.72
C LEU A 45 -0.35 -1.78 -9.64
N TRP A 46 0.82 -2.31 -9.31
CA TRP A 46 2.06 -2.02 -10.03
C TRP A 46 2.31 -3.00 -11.18
N HIS A 47 2.15 -4.30 -10.93
CA HIS A 47 2.43 -5.37 -11.89
C HIS A 47 1.18 -5.88 -12.65
N CYS A 48 -0.02 -5.41 -12.30
CA CYS A 48 -1.30 -5.93 -12.82
C CYS A 48 -1.47 -7.44 -12.59
N ARG A 49 -0.91 -7.97 -11.49
CA ARG A 49 -0.91 -9.40 -11.16
C ARG A 49 -1.68 -9.63 -9.86
N PRO A 50 -2.84 -10.31 -9.89
CA PRO A 50 -3.43 -10.85 -8.68
C PRO A 50 -2.53 -12.00 -8.18
N THR A 51 -1.75 -11.75 -7.14
CA THR A 51 -0.83 -12.75 -6.58
C THR A 51 -1.61 -13.74 -5.71
N LEU A 52 -2.20 -14.75 -6.33
CA LEU A 52 -2.86 -15.86 -5.64
C LEU A 52 -1.85 -16.75 -4.90
N PHE A 53 -0.60 -16.80 -5.38
CA PHE A 53 0.50 -17.57 -4.79
C PHE A 53 1.76 -16.70 -4.68
N PRO A 54 2.36 -16.56 -3.48
CA PRO A 54 3.54 -15.73 -3.30
C PRO A 54 4.77 -16.37 -3.97
N SER A 55 5.41 -15.63 -4.86
CA SER A 55 6.74 -16.01 -5.38
C SER A 55 7.84 -15.77 -4.33
N PRO A 56 9.02 -16.40 -4.44
CA PRO A 56 10.13 -16.13 -3.53
C PRO A 56 10.55 -14.64 -3.48
N THR A 57 10.49 -13.94 -4.61
CA THR A 57 10.74 -12.49 -4.70
C THR A 57 9.68 -11.69 -3.93
N GLN A 58 8.42 -12.10 -4.03
CA GLN A 58 7.32 -11.48 -3.29
C GLN A 58 7.47 -11.66 -1.77
N LEU A 59 7.96 -12.81 -1.31
CA LEU A 59 8.21 -13.05 0.11
C LEU A 59 9.25 -12.06 0.68
N MET A 60 10.32 -11.78 -0.07
CA MET A 60 11.33 -10.80 0.32
C MET A 60 10.75 -9.38 0.39
N PHE A 61 9.82 -9.05 -0.50
CA PHE A 61 9.13 -7.76 -0.48
C PHE A 61 8.16 -7.66 0.70
N THR A 62 7.40 -8.72 1.01
CA THR A 62 6.54 -8.77 2.20
C THR A 62 7.35 -8.56 3.49
N VAL A 63 8.53 -9.19 3.60
CA VAL A 63 9.42 -8.99 4.76
C VAL A 63 9.92 -7.55 4.83
N PHE A 64 10.25 -6.94 3.70
CA PHE A 64 10.60 -5.52 3.64
C PHE A 64 9.45 -4.63 4.12
N CYS A 65 8.25 -4.80 3.57
CA CYS A 65 7.05 -4.06 3.98
C CYS A 65 6.78 -4.21 5.48
N LYS A 66 6.87 -5.44 6.00
CA LYS A 66 6.72 -5.72 7.44
C LYS A 66 7.71 -4.91 8.27
N ASN A 67 8.99 -4.95 7.91
CA ASN A 67 10.04 -4.25 8.64
C ASN A 67 9.83 -2.73 8.64
N ILE A 68 9.42 -2.14 7.51
CA ILE A 68 9.15 -0.70 7.42
C ILE A 68 7.92 -0.33 8.27
N ILE A 69 6.79 -1.01 8.06
CA ILE A 69 5.50 -0.69 8.69
C ILE A 69 5.61 -0.81 10.21
N THR A 70 6.26 -1.88 10.71
CA THR A 70 6.44 -2.10 12.14
C THR A 70 7.41 -1.11 12.78
N ARG A 71 8.53 -0.76 12.11
CA ARG A 71 9.54 0.13 12.71
C ARG A 71 9.14 1.60 12.71
N MET A 72 8.34 2.02 11.72
CA MET A 72 7.89 3.41 11.60
C MET A 72 6.53 3.66 12.28
N SER A 73 5.90 2.63 12.86
CA SER A 73 4.56 2.73 13.47
C SER A 73 3.54 3.40 12.55
N VAL A 74 3.52 2.99 11.28
CA VAL A 74 2.70 3.63 10.25
C VAL A 74 1.21 3.40 10.50
N LEU A 75 0.42 4.47 10.51
CA LEU A 75 -1.03 4.41 10.63
C LEU A 75 -1.68 3.83 9.36
N PRO A 76 -2.83 3.10 9.47
CA PRO A 76 -3.57 2.58 8.31
C PRO A 76 -3.91 3.64 7.26
N THR A 77 -4.28 4.85 7.68
CA THR A 77 -4.57 5.99 6.81
C THR A 77 -3.39 6.33 5.90
N THR A 78 -2.17 6.31 6.46
CA THR A 78 -0.93 6.57 5.72
C THR A 78 -0.67 5.47 4.69
N LEU A 79 -0.97 4.21 5.02
CA LEU A 79 -0.86 3.09 4.07
C LEU A 79 -1.86 3.22 2.93
N PHE A 80 -3.12 3.55 3.22
CA PHE A 80 -4.14 3.70 2.17
C PHE A 80 -3.83 4.86 1.24
N LEU A 81 -3.34 5.99 1.78
CA LEU A 81 -2.90 7.12 0.98
C LEU A 81 -1.65 6.77 0.14
N ALA A 82 -0.69 6.01 0.69
CA ALA A 82 0.45 5.53 -0.06
C ALA A 82 0.02 4.65 -1.24
N LEU A 83 -0.91 3.71 -1.04
CA LEU A 83 -1.46 2.88 -2.12
C LEU A 83 -2.17 3.74 -3.19
N LYS A 84 -2.87 4.81 -2.79
CA LYS A 84 -3.49 5.76 -3.72
C LYS A 84 -2.44 6.48 -4.59
N TYR A 85 -1.30 6.84 -4.02
CA TYR A 85 -0.20 7.43 -4.78
C TYR A 85 0.41 6.45 -5.78
N ILE A 86 0.58 5.18 -5.41
CA ILE A 86 1.02 4.12 -6.34
C ILE A 86 0.03 3.99 -7.51
N HIS A 87 -1.28 4.00 -7.22
CA HIS A 87 -2.31 3.98 -8.25
C HIS A 87 -2.20 5.19 -9.20
N ARG A 88 -2.01 6.40 -8.67
CA ARG A 88 -1.85 7.63 -9.48
C ARG A 88 -0.62 7.57 -10.39
N ILE A 89 0.55 7.21 -9.86
CA ILE A 89 1.78 7.16 -10.68
C ILE A 89 1.70 6.08 -11.77
N ARG A 90 1.02 4.96 -11.49
CA ARG A 90 0.77 3.92 -12.49
C ARG A 90 -0.12 4.44 -13.62
N GLN A 91 -1.16 5.21 -13.31
CA GLN A 91 -2.02 5.85 -14.30
C GLN A 91 -1.29 6.90 -15.14
N SER A 92 -0.33 7.62 -14.57
CA SER A 92 0.49 8.61 -15.29
C SER A 92 1.50 7.96 -16.25
N SER A 93 1.85 6.69 -16.05
CA SER A 93 2.78 5.94 -16.90
C SER A 93 2.25 4.53 -17.22
N PRO A 94 1.19 4.40 -18.04
CA PRO A 94 0.58 3.10 -18.32
C PRO A 94 1.51 2.18 -19.13
N ASN A 95 2.33 2.76 -20.00
CA ASN A 95 3.21 2.03 -20.92
C ASN A 95 4.55 1.61 -20.31
N SER A 96 4.92 2.13 -19.13
CA SER A 96 6.15 1.69 -18.47
C SER A 96 5.94 0.32 -17.85
N GLN A 97 6.72 -0.66 -18.30
CA GLN A 97 6.76 -1.97 -17.66
C GLN A 97 7.52 -1.84 -16.34
N PRO A 98 6.95 -2.30 -15.22
CA PRO A 98 7.66 -2.30 -13.95
C PRO A 98 8.88 -3.23 -14.05
N SER A 99 10.05 -2.74 -13.68
CA SER A 99 11.26 -3.56 -13.59
C SER A 99 11.23 -4.39 -12.30
N GLN A 100 11.95 -5.51 -12.27
CA GLN A 100 12.15 -6.24 -11.01
C GLN A 100 12.74 -5.32 -9.93
N GLY A 101 12.19 -5.36 -8.72
CA GLY A 101 12.62 -4.52 -7.61
C GLY A 101 12.04 -3.10 -7.61
N SER A 102 11.29 -2.70 -8.65
CA SER A 102 10.66 -1.38 -8.68
C SER A 102 9.51 -1.24 -7.68
N GLU A 103 8.90 -2.35 -7.26
CA GLU A 103 7.90 -2.42 -6.19
C GLU A 103 8.43 -1.88 -4.85
N TYR A 104 9.70 -2.13 -4.51
CA TYR A 104 10.33 -1.60 -3.30
C TYR A 104 10.44 -0.08 -3.37
N GLN A 105 10.87 0.44 -4.53
CA GLN A 105 11.08 1.86 -4.76
C GLN A 105 9.76 2.63 -4.78
N VAL A 106 8.76 2.12 -5.48
CA VAL A 106 7.45 2.76 -5.58
C VAL A 106 6.74 2.74 -4.22
N PHE A 107 6.84 1.63 -3.48
CA PHE A 107 6.23 1.52 -2.15
C PHE A 107 6.86 2.50 -1.15
N ILE A 108 8.19 2.46 -0.97
CA ILE A 108 8.85 3.30 0.03
C ILE A 108 8.67 4.80 -0.28
N THR A 109 8.74 5.18 -1.55
CA THR A 109 8.56 6.59 -1.95
C THR A 109 7.14 7.06 -1.71
N SER A 110 6.14 6.25 -2.08
CA SER A 110 4.73 6.58 -1.86
C SER A 110 4.43 6.69 -0.37
N LEU A 111 5.03 5.81 0.44
CA LEU A 111 4.87 5.81 1.89
C LEU A 111 5.48 7.05 2.54
N ILE A 112 6.69 7.44 2.15
CA ILE A 112 7.33 8.68 2.63
C ILE A 112 6.46 9.89 2.29
N LEU A 113 5.99 9.99 1.05
CA LEU A 113 5.15 11.11 0.61
C LEU A 113 3.82 11.15 1.35
N ALA A 114 3.18 10.00 1.58
CA ALA A 114 1.94 9.92 2.34
C ALA A 114 2.15 10.34 3.80
N HIS A 115 3.21 9.85 4.45
CA HIS A 115 3.55 10.23 5.81
C HIS A 115 3.86 11.73 5.92
N LYS A 116 4.58 12.29 4.93
CA LYS A 116 4.86 13.73 4.89
C LYS A 116 3.64 14.60 4.65
N PHE A 117 2.60 14.03 4.05
CA PHE A 117 1.35 14.74 3.79
C PHE A 117 0.43 14.73 5.01
N LEU A 118 0.47 13.69 5.82
CA LEU A 118 -0.47 13.49 6.94
C LEU A 118 0.06 13.91 8.31
N GLU A 119 1.36 13.81 8.53
CA GLU A 119 1.96 14.07 9.84
C GLU A 119 2.70 15.41 9.81
N ASP A 120 2.46 16.28 10.80
CA ASP A 120 3.21 17.53 10.96
C ASP A 120 4.67 17.27 11.39
N ASP A 121 4.89 16.22 12.20
CA ASP A 121 6.21 15.75 12.63
C ASP A 121 6.67 14.54 11.80
N THR A 122 7.27 14.82 10.66
CA THR A 122 7.68 13.78 9.71
C THR A 122 9.08 13.22 10.02
N TYR A 123 9.26 11.90 9.86
CA TYR A 123 10.59 11.31 9.85
C TYR A 123 11.43 11.89 8.71
N THR A 124 12.66 12.27 9.02
CA THR A 124 13.61 12.78 8.01
C THR A 124 13.94 11.69 6.98
N ASN A 125 14.33 12.08 5.77
CA ASN A 125 14.81 11.13 4.77
C ASN A 125 16.03 10.31 5.26
N GLN A 126 16.79 10.82 6.24
CA GLN A 126 17.85 10.05 6.89
C GLN A 126 17.27 8.88 7.69
N SER A 127 16.23 9.10 8.49
CA SER A 127 15.55 8.04 9.24
C SER A 127 14.97 6.97 8.30
N TRP A 128 14.37 7.38 7.18
CA TRP A 128 13.89 6.46 6.15
C TRP A 128 15.04 5.67 5.49
N SER A 129 16.19 6.31 5.24
CA SER A 129 17.41 5.65 4.76
C SER A 129 17.90 4.59 5.75
N ASP A 130 17.93 4.91 7.04
CA ASP A 130 18.46 4.01 8.07
C ASP A 130 17.63 2.73 8.23
N ILE A 131 16.31 2.82 8.01
CA ILE A 131 15.40 1.68 8.12
C ILE A 131 15.33 0.89 6.81
N SER A 132 15.19 1.56 5.67
CA SER A 132 15.09 0.91 4.35
C SER A 132 16.42 0.39 3.81
N LYS A 133 17.55 0.88 4.36
CA LYS A 133 18.90 0.67 3.84
C LYS A 133 19.12 1.20 2.43
N ILE A 134 18.28 2.16 2.00
CA ILE A 134 18.42 2.88 0.73
C ILE A 134 19.16 4.20 1.01
N PRO A 135 20.24 4.53 0.28
CA PRO A 135 20.95 5.79 0.48
C PRO A 135 20.02 7.01 0.43
N VAL A 136 20.23 7.96 1.34
CA VAL A 136 19.42 9.20 1.42
C VAL A 136 19.36 9.97 0.09
N GLU A 137 20.46 10.01 -0.67
CA GLU A 137 20.51 10.64 -1.99
C GLU A 137 19.58 9.94 -3.00
N GLN A 138 19.50 8.61 -2.92
CA GLN A 138 18.62 7.81 -3.76
C GLN A 138 17.15 8.04 -3.37
N ILE A 139 16.82 8.07 -2.08
CA ILE A 139 15.48 8.44 -1.59
C ILE A 139 15.08 9.81 -2.12
N ASN A 140 15.95 10.80 -1.97
CA ASN A 140 15.73 12.17 -2.46
C ASN A 140 15.46 12.20 -3.98
N LYS A 141 16.20 11.40 -4.76
CA LYS A 141 15.99 11.28 -6.21
C LYS A 141 14.66 10.62 -6.53
N MET A 142 14.31 9.56 -5.82
CA MET A 142 13.06 8.83 -5.98
C MET A 142 11.85 9.73 -5.68
N GLU A 143 11.85 10.48 -4.58
CA GLU A 143 10.77 11.44 -4.26
C GLU A 143 10.58 12.48 -5.36
N ARG A 144 11.67 13.11 -5.82
CA ARG A 144 11.59 14.10 -6.91
C ARG A 144 11.05 13.50 -8.20
N HIS A 145 11.46 12.27 -8.53
CA HIS A 145 10.98 11.59 -9.72
C HIS A 145 9.49 11.24 -9.59
N PHE A 146 9.08 10.73 -8.43
CA PHE A 146 7.70 10.36 -8.14
C PHE A 146 6.77 11.57 -8.20
N LEU A 147 7.14 12.67 -7.55
CA LEU A 147 6.38 13.92 -7.56
C LEU A 147 6.19 14.46 -8.98
N LYS A 148 7.25 14.44 -9.80
CA LYS A 148 7.14 14.79 -11.21
C LYS A 148 6.22 13.84 -11.98
N GLY A 149 6.30 12.54 -11.69
CA GLY A 149 5.48 11.51 -12.32
C GLY A 149 3.98 11.72 -12.09
N ILE A 150 3.57 12.14 -10.90
CA ILE A 150 2.16 12.45 -10.56
C ILE A 150 1.79 13.92 -10.81
N GLY A 151 2.66 14.72 -11.43
CA GLY A 151 2.43 16.15 -11.66
C GLY A 151 2.24 16.96 -10.38
N TYR A 152 2.91 16.58 -9.29
CA TYR A 152 2.77 17.17 -7.95
C TYR A 152 1.36 17.08 -7.36
N ASN A 153 0.48 16.27 -7.94
CA ASN A 153 -0.87 16.06 -7.44
C ASN A 153 -0.87 15.08 -6.25
N LEU A 154 -0.52 15.57 -5.06
CA LEU A 154 -0.64 14.85 -3.79
C LEU A 154 -2.01 15.04 -3.14
N ASN A 155 -2.72 16.13 -3.47
CA ASN A 155 -4.01 16.41 -2.86
C ASN A 155 -5.04 15.35 -3.26
N VAL A 156 -5.71 14.74 -2.29
CA VAL A 156 -6.81 13.80 -2.48
C VAL A 156 -8.03 14.41 -1.82
N SER A 157 -9.14 14.54 -2.56
CA SER A 157 -10.39 15.02 -1.96
C SER A 157 -10.98 13.97 -1.02
N GLN A 158 -11.85 14.39 -0.10
CA GLN A 158 -12.53 13.47 0.80
C GLN A 158 -13.31 12.40 0.01
N GLU A 159 -14.06 12.83 -1.01
CA GLU A 159 -14.84 11.95 -1.88
C GLU A 159 -13.95 10.96 -2.63
N GLU A 160 -12.82 11.42 -3.16
CA GLU A 160 -11.86 10.54 -3.83
C GLU A 160 -11.24 9.53 -2.86
N PHE A 161 -10.99 9.91 -1.61
CA PHE A 161 -10.47 9.01 -0.59
C PHE A 161 -11.50 7.97 -0.15
N ILE A 162 -12.78 8.35 -0.02
CA ILE A 162 -13.88 7.42 0.28
C ILE A 162 -14.00 6.36 -0.81
N GLN A 163 -14.10 6.79 -2.07
CA GLN A 163 -14.18 5.88 -3.22
C GLN A 163 -12.96 4.95 -3.30
N TRP A 164 -11.79 5.47 -2.91
CA TRP A 164 -10.57 4.68 -2.85
C TRP A 164 -10.63 3.59 -1.76
N VAL A 165 -11.11 3.93 -0.56
CA VAL A 165 -11.27 2.95 0.53
C VAL A 165 -12.31 1.89 0.16
N GLU A 166 -13.43 2.28 -0.47
CA GLU A 166 -14.44 1.34 -0.98
C GLU A 166 -13.85 0.38 -2.03
N TYR A 167 -13.00 0.87 -2.92
CA TYR A 167 -12.28 0.03 -3.89
C TYR A 167 -11.36 -0.99 -3.20
N LEU A 168 -10.61 -0.55 -2.19
CA LEU A 168 -9.73 -1.43 -1.40
C LEU A 168 -10.55 -2.51 -0.67
N GLU A 169 -11.71 -2.15 -0.10
CA GLU A 169 -12.63 -3.08 0.56
C GLU A 169 -13.16 -4.13 -0.43
N GLY A 170 -13.63 -3.67 -1.59
CA GLY A 170 -14.13 -4.55 -2.65
C GLY A 170 -13.06 -5.54 -3.13
N TYR A 171 -11.81 -5.08 -3.28
CA TYR A 171 -10.70 -5.98 -3.61
C TYR A 171 -10.47 -7.02 -2.52
N LEU A 172 -10.44 -6.62 -1.24
CA LEU A 172 -10.22 -7.55 -0.14
C LEU A 172 -11.30 -8.64 -0.13
N SER A 173 -12.58 -8.26 -0.25
CA SER A 173 -13.69 -9.21 -0.34
C SER A 173 -13.53 -10.17 -1.51
N TYR A 174 -13.23 -9.65 -2.70
CA TYR A 174 -12.99 -10.48 -3.89
C TYR A 174 -11.85 -11.48 -3.67
N ARG A 175 -10.73 -11.03 -3.10
CA ARG A 175 -9.56 -11.86 -2.81
C ARG A 175 -9.86 -12.96 -1.78
N SER A 176 -10.60 -12.64 -0.71
CA SER A 176 -11.06 -13.65 0.26
C SER A 176 -11.92 -14.71 -0.39
N THR A 177 -12.85 -14.32 -1.28
CA THR A 177 -13.67 -15.26 -2.05
C THR A 177 -12.81 -16.15 -2.96
N LEU A 178 -11.85 -15.56 -3.68
CA LEU A 178 -10.95 -16.33 -4.55
C LEU A 178 -10.16 -17.39 -3.77
N GLN A 179 -9.64 -17.05 -2.59
CA GLN A 179 -8.92 -18.00 -1.74
C GLN A 179 -9.79 -19.17 -1.29
N MET A 180 -11.06 -18.91 -0.97
CA MET A 180 -12.01 -19.98 -0.63
C MET A 180 -12.25 -20.92 -1.81
N LEU A 181 -12.39 -20.37 -3.02
CA LEU A 181 -12.60 -21.16 -4.24
C LEU A 181 -11.37 -22.00 -4.61
N THR A 182 -10.16 -21.45 -4.47
CA THR A 182 -8.92 -22.20 -4.76
C THR A 182 -8.67 -23.32 -3.76
N ASN A 183 -9.05 -23.12 -2.49
CA ASN A 183 -8.91 -24.13 -1.44
C ASN A 183 -9.92 -25.28 -1.55
N GLN A 184 -10.92 -25.18 -2.45
CA GLN A 184 -11.92 -26.22 -2.69
C GLN A 184 -11.64 -27.12 -3.90
N GLN A 185 -10.49 -27.00 -4.59
CA GLN A 185 -10.14 -27.94 -5.67
C GLN A 185 -9.73 -29.30 -5.05
N PRO A 186 -10.53 -30.38 -5.23
CA PRO A 186 -10.12 -31.70 -4.77
C PRO A 186 -8.99 -32.20 -5.67
N TYR A 187 -7.97 -32.80 -5.05
CA TYR A 187 -6.99 -33.64 -5.74
C TYR A 187 -7.73 -34.65 -6.61
N VAL A 188 -7.76 -34.42 -7.92
CA VAL A 188 -8.00 -35.49 -8.87
C VAL A 188 -6.72 -36.32 -8.86
N SER A 189 -6.63 -37.23 -7.89
CA SER A 189 -5.72 -38.35 -7.96
C SER A 189 -6.08 -39.11 -9.23
N ASN A 190 -5.37 -38.85 -10.32
CA ASN A 190 -5.29 -39.80 -11.41
C ASN A 190 -4.47 -40.99 -10.92
N THR A 191 -5.14 -41.83 -10.13
CA THR A 191 -4.97 -43.27 -10.17
C THR A 191 -5.59 -43.77 -11.49
N MET A 192 -5.02 -44.84 -12.02
CA MET A 192 -5.34 -45.57 -13.27
C MET A 192 -4.52 -45.07 -14.47
N MET A 193 -3.74 -45.90 -15.16
CA MET A 193 -3.57 -47.36 -15.14
C MET A 193 -2.25 -47.68 -15.84
#